data_AF-A0A9Q0E5E4-F1
#
_entry.id   AF-A0A9Q0E5E4-F1
#
_cell.length_a   1.000
_cell.length_b   1.000
_cell.length_c   1.000
_cell.angle_alpha   90.00
_cell.angle_beta   90.00
_cell.angle_gamma   90.00
#
_symmetry.space_group_name_H-M   'P 1'
#
loop_
_entity.id
_entity.type
_entity.pdbx_description
1 polymer ?
#
loop_
_entity_poly.entity_id
_entity_poly.type
_entity_poly.pdbx_seq_one_letter_code
_entity_poly.pdbx_strand_id
1 'polypeptide(L)'
;MCRTPCNTTRYNKELSMVKIPSKTSARYLEKRFNKSEKYITDNILVLDVFFEALNYETIEQKKAYEVAGLLGDIGGQMGLFIGASILTILELFDYVYEVLKDRLMDLLGTDEEDESHAEDVSSCDPLPNHSESISHTVQREERKTNNGG
;
A
#
# COMPACT_ATOMS: atom_id res chain seq x y z
N MET A 1 27.20 -34.54 -13.28
CA MET A 1 26.00 -33.69 -13.05
C MET A 1 26.45 -32.38 -12.42
N CYS A 2 26.05 -31.23 -12.97
CA CYS A 2 26.35 -29.91 -12.40
C CYS A 2 25.07 -29.29 -11.82
N ARG A 3 25.15 -28.71 -10.61
CA ARG A 3 24.03 -27.98 -9.98
C ARG A 3 24.02 -26.53 -10.47
N THR A 4 22.84 -25.96 -10.66
CA THR A 4 22.67 -24.55 -11.00
C THR A 4 23.09 -23.67 -9.81
N PRO A 5 23.91 -22.62 -10.01
CA PRO A 5 24.30 -21.72 -8.93
C PRO A 5 23.13 -20.82 -8.52
N CYS A 6 23.07 -20.44 -7.23
CA CYS A 6 22.05 -19.53 -6.71
C CYS A 6 22.25 -18.08 -7.21
N ASN A 7 23.51 -17.68 -7.41
CA ASN A 7 23.87 -16.34 -7.88
C ASN A 7 24.47 -16.44 -9.27
N THR A 8 23.89 -15.69 -10.22
CA THR A 8 24.38 -15.62 -11.59
C THR A 8 24.10 -14.23 -12.16
N THR A 9 25.06 -13.68 -12.88
CA THR A 9 24.90 -12.43 -13.62
C THR A 9 24.84 -12.78 -15.11
N ARG A 10 23.72 -12.48 -15.75
CA ARG A 10 23.53 -12.65 -17.20
C ARG A 10 23.52 -11.29 -17.87
N TYR A 11 24.29 -11.16 -18.94
CA TYR A 11 24.28 -10.00 -19.82
C TYR A 11 23.47 -10.34 -21.06
N ASN A 12 22.28 -9.74 -21.19
CA ASN A 12 21.53 -9.80 -22.43
C ASN A 12 22.26 -8.96 -23.47
N LYS A 13 22.40 -9.49 -24.68
CA LYS A 13 23.12 -8.83 -25.78
C LYS A 13 22.15 -8.55 -26.91
N GLU A 14 22.15 -7.31 -27.37
CA GLU A 14 21.50 -6.92 -28.61
C GLU A 14 22.57 -6.55 -29.64
N LEU A 15 22.38 -6.98 -30.89
CA LEU A 15 23.34 -6.76 -31.96
C LEU A 15 22.72 -5.87 -33.03
N SER A 16 23.40 -4.78 -33.34
CA SER A 16 23.13 -3.96 -34.52
C SER A 16 24.39 -3.88 -35.39
N MET A 17 24.21 -3.91 -36.71
CA MET A 17 25.32 -3.94 -37.67
C MET A 17 25.09 -2.91 -38.76
N VAL A 18 26.13 -2.15 -39.08
CA VAL A 18 26.15 -1.19 -40.18
C VAL A 18 27.32 -1.48 -41.11
N LYS A 19 27.15 -1.19 -42.41
CA LYS A 19 28.21 -1.41 -43.39
C LYS A 19 29.30 -0.35 -43.24
N ILE A 20 30.54 -0.80 -43.06
CA ILE A 20 31.75 0.02 -43.04
C ILE A 20 32.72 -0.54 -44.11
N PRO A 21 33.46 0.30 -44.86
CA PRO A 21 33.41 1.77 -44.89
C PRO A 21 32.30 2.33 -45.80
N SER A 22 31.94 3.59 -45.56
CA SER A 22 31.11 4.36 -46.51
C SER A 22 31.93 4.75 -47.75
N LYS A 23 31.27 4.99 -48.90
CA LYS A 23 31.95 5.37 -50.16
C LYS A 23 32.91 6.56 -50.02
N THR A 24 32.61 7.49 -49.12
CA THR A 24 33.45 8.67 -48.83
C THR A 24 34.62 8.35 -47.89
N SER A 25 34.42 7.46 -46.90
CA SER A 25 35.47 7.08 -45.94
C SER A 25 36.42 6.00 -46.46
N ALA A 26 36.02 5.22 -47.46
CA ALA A 26 36.85 4.20 -48.10
C ALA A 26 38.17 4.78 -48.64
N ARG A 27 38.10 5.92 -49.36
CA ARG A 27 39.28 6.62 -49.91
C ARG A 27 40.25 7.13 -48.83
N TYR A 28 39.72 7.56 -47.69
CA TYR A 28 40.55 7.97 -46.56
C TYR A 28 41.27 6.78 -45.93
N LEU A 29 40.55 5.68 -45.72
CA LEU A 29 41.10 4.45 -45.15
C LEU A 29 42.13 3.79 -46.07
N GLU A 30 41.90 3.78 -47.39
CA GLU A 30 42.86 3.33 -48.39
C GLU A 30 44.19 4.06 -48.28
N LYS A 31 44.15 5.40 -48.20
CA LYS A 31 45.35 6.24 -48.10
C LYS A 31 46.04 6.13 -46.75
N ARG A 32 45.29 5.91 -45.67
CA ARG A 32 45.81 5.77 -44.30
C ARG A 32 46.50 4.42 -44.09
N PHE A 33 45.88 3.33 -44.58
CA PHE A 33 46.36 1.97 -44.37
C PHE A 33 47.18 1.42 -45.54
N ASN A 34 47.26 2.15 -46.66
CA ASN A 34 47.94 1.74 -47.89
C ASN A 34 47.51 0.35 -48.37
N LYS A 35 46.19 0.08 -48.27
CA LYS A 35 45.55 -1.17 -48.69
C LYS A 35 44.47 -0.86 -49.71
N SER A 36 44.13 -1.85 -50.53
CA SER A 36 43.06 -1.73 -51.50
C SER A 36 41.69 -1.60 -50.82
N GLU A 37 40.76 -0.92 -51.47
CA GLU A 37 39.36 -0.76 -51.03
C GLU A 37 38.72 -2.10 -50.63
N LYS A 38 39.01 -3.13 -51.44
CA LYS A 38 38.54 -4.51 -51.22
C LYS A 38 39.10 -5.12 -49.94
N TYR A 39 40.40 -4.94 -49.69
CA TYR A 39 41.03 -5.46 -48.47
C TYR A 39 40.46 -4.81 -47.21
N ILE A 40 40.18 -3.50 -47.27
CA ILE A 40 39.57 -2.75 -46.16
C ILE A 40 38.16 -3.25 -45.89
N THR A 41 37.37 -3.50 -46.93
CA THR A 41 35.99 -4.00 -46.78
C THR A 41 35.94 -5.41 -46.21
N ASP A 42 36.90 -6.27 -46.57
CA ASP A 42 36.89 -7.69 -46.20
C ASP A 42 37.56 -7.97 -44.84
N ASN A 43 38.39 -7.05 -44.32
CA ASN A 43 39.22 -7.29 -43.13
C ASN A 43 39.00 -6.29 -41.98
N ILE A 44 38.35 -5.15 -42.20
CA ILE A 44 38.08 -4.19 -41.11
C ILE A 44 36.75 -4.52 -40.42
N LEU A 45 36.81 -4.61 -39.09
CA LEU A 45 35.66 -4.71 -38.20
C LEU A 45 35.74 -3.62 -37.14
N VAL A 46 34.62 -2.98 -36.85
CA VAL A 46 34.45 -2.09 -35.69
C VAL A 46 33.46 -2.75 -34.75
N LEU A 47 33.86 -2.95 -33.50
CA LEU A 47 33.02 -3.50 -32.44
C LEU A 47 32.84 -2.44 -31.36
N ASP A 48 31.60 -2.05 -31.11
CA ASP A 48 31.23 -1.17 -30.01
C ASP A 48 30.40 -1.97 -29.01
N VAL A 49 30.81 -1.98 -27.74
CA VAL A 49 30.15 -2.72 -26.65
C VAL A 49 29.77 -1.71 -25.59
N PHE A 50 28.47 -1.50 -25.44
CA PHE A 50 27.91 -0.55 -24.48
C PHE A 50 26.72 -1.16 -23.75
N PHE A 51 26.37 -0.58 -22.61
CA PHE A 51 25.15 -0.92 -21.89
C PHE A 51 23.99 -0.09 -22.44
N GLU A 52 22.88 -0.72 -22.78
CA GLU A 52 21.67 -0.04 -23.27
C GLU A 52 21.08 0.90 -22.21
N ALA A 53 21.05 0.46 -20.96
CA ALA A 53 20.69 1.26 -19.80
C ALA A 53 21.62 0.94 -18.63
N LEU A 54 21.85 1.93 -17.76
CA LEU A 54 22.56 1.74 -16.47
C LEU A 54 21.68 1.05 -15.40
N ASN A 55 20.51 0.56 -15.80
CA ASN A 55 19.57 -0.13 -14.93
C ASN A 55 19.81 -1.64 -15.05
N TYR A 56 20.15 -2.25 -13.93
CA TYR A 56 20.32 -3.70 -13.83
C TYR A 56 18.98 -4.33 -13.46
N GLU A 57 18.61 -5.41 -14.14
CA GLU A 57 17.47 -6.23 -13.74
C GLU A 57 17.91 -7.29 -12.74
N THR A 58 17.32 -7.28 -11.54
CA THR A 58 17.56 -8.29 -10.50
C THR A 58 16.40 -9.27 -10.45
N ILE A 59 16.67 -10.55 -10.71
CA ILE A 59 15.68 -11.64 -10.59
C ILE A 59 16.00 -12.45 -9.34
N GLU A 60 15.20 -12.29 -8.29
CA GLU A 60 15.34 -13.02 -7.03
C GLU A 60 14.21 -14.03 -6.85
N GLN A 61 14.57 -15.25 -6.45
CA GLN A 61 13.60 -16.28 -6.10
C GLN A 61 13.30 -16.21 -4.60
N LYS A 62 12.13 -15.67 -4.25
CA LYS A 62 11.63 -15.62 -2.87
C LYS A 62 10.74 -16.82 -2.57
N LYS A 63 10.75 -17.29 -1.32
CA LYS A 63 9.85 -18.35 -0.88
C LYS A 63 8.42 -17.83 -0.90
N ALA A 64 7.50 -18.55 -1.52
CA ALA A 64 6.09 -18.16 -1.60
C ALA A 64 5.39 -18.19 -0.22
N TYR A 65 5.94 -18.94 0.73
CA TYR A 65 5.40 -19.05 2.07
C TYR A 65 6.54 -19.17 3.08
N GLU A 66 6.48 -18.33 4.11
CA GLU A 66 7.44 -18.32 5.22
C GLU A 66 6.80 -18.91 6.47
N VAL A 67 7.64 -19.32 7.43
CA VAL A 67 7.19 -19.86 8.72
C VAL A 67 6.30 -18.84 9.45
N ALA A 68 6.59 -17.54 9.29
CA ALA A 68 5.74 -16.48 9.81
C ALA A 68 4.34 -16.49 9.19
N GLY A 69 4.22 -16.73 7.88
CA GLY A 69 2.92 -16.88 7.21
C GLY A 69 2.14 -18.08 7.74
N LEU A 70 2.81 -19.22 7.93
CA LEU A 70 2.20 -20.43 8.49
C LEU A 70 1.62 -20.20 9.89
N LEU A 71 2.41 -19.59 10.76
CA LEU A 71 2.00 -19.30 12.12
C LEU A 71 0.90 -18.23 12.16
N GLY A 72 0.93 -17.26 11.24
CA GLY A 72 -0.12 -16.27 11.06
C GLY A 72 -1.47 -16.89 10.70
N ASP A 73 -1.49 -17.82 9.75
CA ASP A 73 -2.73 -18.48 9.33
C ASP A 73 -3.32 -19.38 10.43
N ILE A 74 -2.46 -20.15 11.12
CA ILE A 74 -2.89 -20.99 12.27
C ILE A 74 -3.37 -20.10 13.42
N GLY A 75 -2.59 -19.10 13.79
CA GLY A 75 -2.91 -18.19 14.89
C GLY A 75 -4.18 -17.37 14.63
N GLY A 76 -4.38 -16.92 13.40
CA GLY A 76 -5.56 -16.15 13.00
C GLY A 76 -6.84 -16.95 13.10
N GLN A 77 -6.86 -18.18 12.58
CA GLN A 77 -8.05 -19.04 12.68
C GLN A 77 -8.34 -19.43 14.14
N MET A 78 -7.32 -19.86 14.89
CA MET A 78 -7.48 -20.23 16.30
C MET A 78 -7.93 -19.03 17.15
N GLY A 79 -7.35 -17.85 16.91
CA GLY A 79 -7.72 -16.61 17.60
C GLY A 79 -9.17 -16.19 17.32
N LEU A 80 -9.66 -16.35 16.10
CA LEU A 80 -11.05 -16.06 15.75
C LEU A 80 -12.03 -16.98 16.51
N PHE A 81 -11.76 -18.28 16.55
CA PHE A 81 -12.61 -19.24 17.27
C PHE A 81 -12.63 -18.98 18.77
N ILE A 82 -11.47 -18.70 19.36
CA ILE A 82 -11.35 -18.38 20.79
C ILE A 82 -12.03 -17.03 21.10
N GLY A 83 -11.78 -16.02 20.28
CA GLY A 83 -12.37 -14.69 20.44
C GLY A 83 -13.90 -14.71 20.36
N ALA A 84 -14.46 -15.40 19.36
CA ALA A 84 -15.90 -15.59 19.26
C ALA A 84 -16.47 -16.31 20.50
N SER A 85 -15.80 -17.37 20.96
CA SER A 85 -16.23 -18.12 22.14
C SER A 85 -16.24 -17.25 23.41
N ILE A 86 -15.21 -16.41 23.61
CA ILE A 86 -15.14 -15.48 24.76
C ILE A 86 -16.27 -14.45 24.70
N LEU A 87 -16.53 -13.87 23.53
CA LEU A 87 -17.65 -12.92 23.36
C LEU A 87 -19.00 -13.57 23.71
N THR A 88 -19.24 -14.82 23.28
CA THR A 88 -20.48 -15.52 23.64
C THR A 88 -20.62 -15.76 25.14
N ILE A 89 -19.50 -16.01 25.85
CA ILE A 89 -19.52 -16.19 27.30
C ILE A 89 -19.87 -14.87 28.00
N LEU A 90 -19.30 -13.76 27.55
CA LEU A 90 -19.60 -12.42 28.09
C LEU A 90 -21.07 -12.05 27.88
N GLU A 91 -21.62 -12.31 26.69
CA GLU A 91 -23.03 -12.08 26.38
C GLU A 91 -23.96 -12.87 27.32
N LEU A 92 -23.62 -14.12 27.63
CA LEU A 92 -24.39 -14.92 28.59
C LEU A 92 -24.34 -14.33 30.00
N PHE A 93 -23.18 -13.82 30.43
CA PHE A 93 -23.06 -13.18 31.74
C PHE A 93 -23.86 -11.89 31.84
N ASP A 94 -23.82 -11.04 30.81
CA ASP A 94 -24.61 -9.81 30.75
C ASP A 94 -26.12 -10.12 30.82
N TYR A 95 -26.57 -11.11 30.04
CA TYR A 95 -27.97 -11.55 30.06
C TYR A 95 -28.40 -12.06 31.45
N VAL A 96 -27.59 -12.89 32.10
CA VAL A 96 -27.91 -13.42 33.43
C VAL A 96 -27.92 -12.30 34.48
N TYR A 97 -26.99 -11.34 34.40
CA TYR A 97 -26.95 -10.20 35.32
C TYR A 97 -28.20 -9.32 35.19
N GLU A 98 -28.64 -9.02 33.97
CA GLU A 98 -29.85 -8.25 33.71
C GLU A 98 -31.09 -8.96 34.25
N VAL A 99 -31.25 -10.26 33.94
CA VAL A 99 -32.40 -11.05 34.44
C VAL A 99 -32.41 -11.14 35.97
N LEU A 100 -31.24 -11.30 36.60
CA LEU A 100 -31.14 -11.31 38.07
C LEU A 100 -31.46 -9.95 38.67
N LYS A 101 -31.00 -8.85 38.04
CA LYS A 101 -31.33 -7.48 38.45
C LYS A 101 -32.84 -7.26 38.37
N ASP A 102 -33.46 -7.60 37.25
CA ASP A 102 -34.91 -7.44 37.04
C ASP A 102 -35.71 -8.24 38.07
N ARG A 103 -35.33 -9.51 38.32
CA ARG A 103 -36.01 -10.35 39.32
C ARG A 103 -35.77 -9.90 40.75
N LEU A 104 -34.61 -9.33 41.05
CA LEU A 104 -34.31 -8.75 42.35
C LEU A 104 -35.11 -7.46 42.58
N MET A 105 -35.21 -6.61 41.55
CA MET A 105 -36.03 -5.39 41.56
C MET A 105 -37.53 -5.71 41.65
N ASP A 106 -37.99 -6.76 40.97
CA ASP A 106 -39.38 -7.26 41.09
C ASP A 106 -39.71 -7.72 42.53
N LEU A 107 -38.71 -8.18 43.31
CA LEU A 107 -38.88 -8.66 44.68
C LEU A 107 -38.64 -7.57 45.74
N LEU A 108 -37.73 -6.64 45.48
CA LEU A 108 -37.59 -5.37 46.21
C LEU A 108 -38.48 -4.32 45.53
N GLY A 109 -39.80 -4.48 45.59
CA GLY A 109 -40.71 -3.47 45.09
C GLY A 109 -40.51 -2.13 45.80
N THR A 110 -39.69 -1.26 45.20
CA THR A 110 -39.54 0.15 45.53
C THR A 110 -38.98 0.84 44.29
N ASP A 111 -39.70 1.85 43.84
CA ASP A 111 -39.29 2.79 42.80
C ASP A 111 -37.97 3.46 43.22
N GLU A 112 -36.83 2.98 42.70
CA GLU A 112 -35.58 3.75 42.72
C GLU A 112 -35.01 3.74 41.30
N GLU A 113 -35.32 4.84 40.60
CA GLU A 113 -34.50 5.39 39.54
C GLU A 113 -33.09 5.56 40.09
N ASP A 114 -32.14 4.69 39.74
CA ASP A 114 -30.74 4.98 39.97
C ASP A 114 -29.88 4.63 38.76
N GLU A 115 -29.77 5.67 37.95
CA GLU A 115 -28.58 6.15 37.27
C GLU A 115 -27.24 5.61 37.82
N SER A 116 -26.50 4.91 36.96
CA SER A 116 -25.03 4.88 36.94
C SER A 116 -24.58 4.13 35.68
N HIS A 117 -23.63 4.56 34.86
CA HIS A 117 -22.87 5.79 34.75
C HIS A 117 -22.26 5.72 33.33
N ALA A 118 -22.50 6.69 32.46
CA ALA A 118 -21.59 7.03 31.37
C ALA A 118 -21.80 8.50 31.02
N GLU A 119 -20.78 9.29 31.33
CA GLU A 119 -20.65 10.70 30.99
C GLU A 119 -20.80 10.91 29.47
N ASP A 120 -21.58 11.92 29.04
CA ASP A 120 -21.02 13.10 28.35
C ASP A 120 -22.12 14.16 28.08
N VAL A 121 -21.89 15.36 28.63
CA VAL A 121 -22.18 16.69 28.06
C VAL A 121 -23.48 16.91 27.28
N SER A 122 -24.37 17.75 27.83
CA SER A 122 -24.66 19.08 27.28
C SER A 122 -25.71 19.81 28.11
N SER A 123 -25.28 20.87 28.79
CA SER A 123 -26.14 21.87 29.45
C SER A 123 -27.02 22.58 28.42
N CYS A 124 -28.32 22.66 28.67
CA CYS A 124 -29.21 23.67 28.06
C CYS A 124 -30.18 24.16 29.14
N ASP A 125 -29.96 25.39 29.64
CA ASP A 125 -30.94 26.11 30.47
C ASP A 125 -32.19 26.47 29.64
N PRO A 126 -33.39 26.62 30.27
CA PRO A 126 -34.60 26.97 29.56
C PRO A 126 -34.73 28.49 29.38
N LEU A 127 -35.10 28.93 28.18
CA LEU A 127 -35.43 30.34 27.91
C LEU A 127 -36.92 30.60 28.23
N PRO A 128 -37.28 31.75 28.84
CA PRO A 128 -38.66 32.05 29.19
C PRO A 128 -39.46 32.60 28.00
N ASN A 129 -40.76 32.34 28.07
CA ASN A 129 -41.83 32.77 27.18
C ASN A 129 -42.03 34.31 27.19
N HIS A 130 -41.98 35.00 26.05
CA HIS A 130 -42.85 36.16 25.74
C HIS A 130 -42.79 36.60 24.25
N SER A 131 -43.98 36.73 23.64
CA SER A 131 -44.45 37.66 22.58
C SER A 131 -43.64 37.99 21.30
N GLU A 132 -44.35 37.86 20.18
CA GLU A 132 -44.47 38.73 19.00
C GLU A 132 -43.28 39.54 18.42
N SER A 133 -43.26 39.54 17.06
CA SER A 133 -42.97 40.67 16.15
C SER A 133 -41.70 40.58 15.28
N ILE A 134 -41.96 40.39 13.97
CA ILE A 134 -41.37 41.06 12.79
C ILE A 134 -39.94 40.66 12.33
N SER A 135 -39.91 40.19 11.06
CA SER A 135 -38.95 40.38 9.96
C SER A 135 -37.47 40.68 10.26
N HIS A 136 -36.56 39.94 9.62
CA HIS A 136 -35.76 40.45 8.49
C HIS A 136 -34.77 39.38 7.95
N THR A 137 -34.79 39.23 6.63
CA THR A 137 -33.81 38.57 5.77
C THR A 137 -32.43 39.22 5.89
N VAL A 138 -31.33 38.45 5.80
CA VAL A 138 -30.08 38.82 5.09
C VAL A 138 -29.25 37.56 4.78
N GLN A 139 -28.97 37.36 3.49
CA GLN A 139 -27.98 36.44 2.93
C GLN A 139 -26.55 36.90 3.22
N ARG A 140 -25.56 36.01 3.37
CA ARG A 140 -24.29 36.11 2.63
C ARG A 140 -23.39 34.88 2.72
N GLU A 141 -23.39 34.16 1.61
CA GLU A 141 -22.29 33.62 0.81
C GLU A 141 -20.82 34.00 1.13
N GLU A 142 -19.94 33.06 0.72
CA GLU A 142 -18.52 33.18 0.32
C GLU A 142 -17.42 33.12 1.40
N ARG A 143 -16.22 32.56 1.21
CA ARG A 143 -15.54 31.80 0.14
C ARG A 143 -14.13 31.42 0.69
N LYS A 144 -13.75 30.14 0.53
CA LYS A 144 -12.41 29.50 0.35
C LYS A 144 -11.08 30.09 0.91
N THR A 145 -10.21 29.12 1.26
CA THR A 145 -8.72 29.05 1.14
C THR A 145 -7.87 29.88 2.11
N ASN A 146 -6.66 29.53 2.58
CA ASN A 146 -5.77 28.35 2.56
C ASN A 146 -4.53 28.75 3.43
N ASN A 147 -3.77 27.77 3.91
CA ASN A 147 -2.36 27.75 4.34
C ASN A 147 -1.52 29.03 4.59
N GLY A 148 -0.68 28.94 5.63
CA GLY A 148 0.75 29.30 5.55
C GLY A 148 1.28 30.18 6.68
N GLY A 149 2.20 29.62 7.48
CA GLY A 149 3.00 30.31 8.51
C GLY A 149 3.80 29.33 9.33
#